data_AF-A0A2N1QMK0-F1
#
_entry.id   AF-A0A2N1QMK0-F1
#
_cell.length_a   1.000
_cell.length_b   1.000
_cell.length_c   1.000
_cell.angle_alpha   90.00
_cell.angle_beta   90.00
_cell.angle_gamma   90.00
#
_symmetry.space_group_name_H-M   'P 1'
#
loop_
_entity.id
_entity.type
_entity.pdbx_description
1 polymer ?
#
loop_
_entity_poly.entity_id
_entity_poly.type
_entity_poly.pdbx_seq_one_letter_code
_entity_poly.pdbx_strand_id
1 'polypeptide(L)'
;MKKANYGIVLVFLLLSAFVLYQANNFEQTLIQDDYVGASFFPELLAWMTAGLALFLGWLNFRGKMDDDGRTLADLFPRQILLAVVGLGLVVGYVMLLEPLGFILATIALNAALLLLFGVR
;
A
#
# COMPACT_ATOMS: atom_id res chain seq x y z
N MET A 1 -20.62 2.65 9.02
CA MET A 1 -19.59 2.25 8.02
C MET A 1 -19.75 2.82 6.60
N LYS A 2 -20.97 3.13 6.13
CA LYS A 2 -21.19 3.56 4.73
C LYS A 2 -20.35 4.76 4.25
N LYS A 3 -20.17 5.80 5.08
CA LYS A 3 -19.35 6.97 4.76
C LYS A 3 -17.85 6.63 4.65
N ALA A 4 -17.37 5.75 5.53
CA ALA A 4 -15.98 5.27 5.50
C ALA A 4 -15.70 4.46 4.23
N ASN A 5 -16.63 3.60 3.81
CA ASN A 5 -16.51 2.85 2.56
C ASN A 5 -16.38 3.77 1.35
N TYR A 6 -17.18 4.85 1.26
CA TYR A 6 -17.01 5.84 0.18
C TYR A 6 -15.66 6.56 0.24
N GLY A 7 -15.16 6.86 1.45
CA GLY A 7 -13.81 7.40 1.62
C GLY A 7 -12.73 6.44 1.13
N ILE A 8 -12.83 5.15 1.48
CA ILE A 8 -11.92 4.09 1.01
C ILE A 8 -11.96 4.01 -0.52
N VAL A 9 -13.15 3.95 -1.12
CA VAL A 9 -13.31 3.92 -2.58
C VAL A 9 -12.65 5.13 -3.24
N LEU A 10 -12.88 6.34 -2.71
CA LEU A 10 -12.27 7.56 -3.23
C LEU A 10 -10.73 7.51 -3.17
N VAL A 11 -10.17 7.10 -2.02
CA VAL A 11 -8.71 7.00 -1.83
C VAL A 11 -8.10 5.99 -2.80
N PHE A 12 -8.68 4.79 -2.92
CA PHE A 12 -8.16 3.78 -3.83
C PHE A 12 -8.29 4.19 -5.31
N LEU A 13 -9.34 4.91 -5.70
CA LEU A 13 -9.46 5.45 -7.05
C LEU A 13 -8.41 6.53 -7.34
N LEU A 14 -8.14 7.43 -6.39
CA LEU A 14 -7.09 8.44 -6.52
C LEU A 14 -5.70 7.79 -6.61
N LEU A 15 -5.43 6.76 -5.79
CA LEU A 15 -4.18 6.00 -5.85
C LEU A 15 -4.02 5.27 -7.19
N SER A 16 -5.06 4.58 -7.67
CA SER A 16 -5.05 3.94 -8.98
C SER A 16 -4.79 4.95 -10.09
N ALA A 17 -5.46 6.10 -10.08
CA ALA A 17 -5.24 7.16 -11.05
C ALA A 17 -3.80 7.71 -11.00
N PHE A 18 -3.24 7.89 -9.80
CA PHE A 18 -1.86 8.30 -9.62
C PHE A 18 -0.87 7.25 -10.16
N VAL A 19 -1.09 5.96 -9.90
CA VAL A 19 -0.23 4.89 -10.43
C VAL A 19 -0.30 4.84 -11.95
N LEU A 20 -1.48 4.96 -12.55
CA LEU A 20 -1.63 5.02 -14.01
C LEU A 20 -0.92 6.26 -14.60
N TYR A 21 -1.01 7.40 -13.92
CA TYR A 21 -0.28 8.60 -14.32
C TYR A 21 1.24 8.37 -14.29
N GLN A 22 1.78 7.76 -13.23
CA GLN A 22 3.20 7.44 -13.13
C GLN A 22 3.63 6.38 -14.15
N ALA A 23 2.80 5.36 -14.40
CA ALA A 23 3.11 4.29 -15.33
C ALA A 23 3.23 4.79 -16.77
N ASN A 24 2.42 5.78 -17.16
CA ASN A 24 2.53 6.45 -18.46
C ASN A 24 3.82 7.25 -18.64
N ASN A 25 4.53 7.58 -17.56
CA ASN A 25 5.80 8.31 -17.60
C ASN A 25 7.02 7.37 -17.64
N PHE A 26 6.83 6.05 -17.72
CA PHE A 26 7.96 5.15 -17.88
C PHE A 26 8.59 5.31 -19.26
N GLU A 27 9.92 5.53 -19.30
CA GLU A 27 10.67 5.54 -20.54
C GLU A 27 10.62 4.15 -21.19
N GLN A 28 10.09 4.09 -22.41
CA GLN A 28 10.10 2.88 -23.22
C GLN A 28 11.53 2.61 -23.68
N THR A 29 12.19 1.64 -23.06
CA THR A 29 13.51 1.17 -23.53
C THR A 29 13.32 0.27 -24.75
N LEU A 30 14.15 0.43 -25.79
CA LEU A 30 14.16 -0.29 -27.08
C LEU A 30 14.05 -1.84 -27.05
N ILE A 31 14.14 -2.48 -25.87
CA ILE A 31 13.94 -3.93 -25.67
C ILE A 31 12.44 -4.28 -25.48
N GLN A 32 11.55 -3.28 -25.39
CA GLN A 32 10.12 -3.45 -25.08
C GLN A 32 9.19 -3.71 -26.27
N ASP A 33 9.65 -3.64 -27.52
CA ASP A 33 8.75 -3.83 -28.68
C ASP A 33 8.24 -5.29 -28.82
N ASP A 34 8.90 -6.27 -28.20
CA ASP A 34 8.52 -7.71 -28.24
C ASP A 34 8.01 -8.26 -26.89
N TYR A 35 8.01 -7.48 -25.81
CA TYR A 35 7.63 -7.94 -24.47
C TYR A 35 6.66 -6.99 -23.77
N VAL A 36 5.97 -7.57 -22.78
CA VAL A 36 5.16 -6.84 -21.81
C VAL A 36 6.00 -5.71 -21.18
N GLY A 37 5.67 -4.46 -21.51
CA GLY A 37 6.41 -3.28 -21.07
C GLY A 37 6.44 -3.14 -19.54
N ALA A 38 7.42 -2.40 -19.01
CA ALA A 38 7.62 -2.19 -17.58
C ALA A 38 6.40 -1.56 -16.88
N SER A 39 5.54 -0.86 -17.64
CA SER A 39 4.31 -0.25 -17.14
C SER A 39 3.16 -1.24 -16.97
N PHE A 40 3.19 -2.41 -17.63
CA PHE A 40 2.06 -3.33 -17.68
C PHE A 40 1.61 -3.82 -16.30
N PHE A 41 2.54 -4.26 -15.46
CA PHE A 41 2.18 -4.78 -14.14
C PHE A 41 1.62 -3.70 -13.22
N PRO A 42 2.24 -2.51 -13.10
CA PRO A 42 1.64 -1.35 -12.43
C PRO A 42 0.24 -0.99 -12.95
N GLU A 43 0.04 -0.96 -14.28
CA GLU A 43 -1.24 -0.65 -14.90
C GLU A 43 -2.30 -1.71 -14.58
N LEU A 44 -1.98 -3.00 -14.74
CA LEU A 44 -2.88 -4.10 -14.42
C LEU A 44 -3.33 -4.04 -12.97
N LEU A 45 -2.40 -3.84 -12.03
CA LEU A 45 -2.71 -3.67 -10.62
C LEU A 45 -3.60 -2.46 -10.37
N ALA A 46 -3.29 -1.31 -10.99
CA ALA A 46 -4.09 -0.10 -10.82
C ALA A 46 -5.52 -0.29 -11.33
N TRP A 47 -5.70 -0.94 -12.48
CA TRP A 47 -7.01 -1.27 -13.05
C TRP A 47 -7.80 -2.27 -12.19
N MET A 48 -7.15 -3.35 -11.73
CA MET A 48 -7.79 -4.30 -10.82
C MET A 48 -8.22 -3.62 -9.51
N THR A 49 -7.35 -2.80 -8.95
CA THR A 49 -7.63 -2.04 -7.71
C THR A 49 -8.79 -1.07 -7.91
N ALA A 50 -8.82 -0.34 -9.02
CA ALA A 50 -9.92 0.56 -9.36
C ALA A 50 -11.23 -0.21 -9.54
N GLY A 51 -11.20 -1.36 -10.23
CA GLY A 51 -12.36 -2.24 -10.40
C GLY A 51 -12.93 -2.75 -9.08
N LEU A 52 -12.06 -3.20 -8.16
CA LEU A 52 -12.45 -3.63 -6.82
C LEU A 52 -13.02 -2.47 -5.98
N ALA A 53 -12.43 -1.27 -6.09
CA ALA A 53 -12.93 -0.08 -5.41
C ALA A 53 -14.33 0.30 -5.92
N LEU A 54 -14.56 0.30 -7.24
CA LEU A 54 -15.88 0.55 -7.81
C LEU A 54 -16.89 -0.53 -7.40
N PHE A 55 -16.48 -1.80 -7.39
CA PHE A 55 -17.33 -2.89 -6.94
C PHE A 55 -17.72 -2.74 -5.46
N LEU A 56 -16.77 -2.36 -4.60
CA LEU A 56 -17.03 -2.03 -3.19
C LEU A 56 -18.03 -0.86 -3.07
N GLY A 57 -17.83 0.21 -3.85
CA GLY A 57 -18.74 1.35 -3.91
C GLY A 57 -20.15 0.95 -4.34
N TRP A 58 -20.26 0.07 -5.34
CA TRP A 58 -21.54 -0.47 -5.82
C TRP A 58 -22.25 -1.32 -4.76
N LEU A 59 -21.54 -2.22 -4.07
CA LEU A 59 -22.09 -3.02 -2.97
C LEU A 59 -22.57 -2.14 -1.82
N ASN A 60 -21.80 -1.11 -1.49
CA ASN A 60 -22.14 -0.12 -0.46
C ASN A 60 -23.38 0.70 -0.87
N PHE A 61 -23.49 1.10 -2.14
CA PHE A 61 -24.65 1.81 -2.69
C PHE A 61 -25.92 0.95 -2.68
N ARG A 62 -25.81 -0.34 -3.04
CA ARG A 62 -26.94 -1.30 -2.95
C ARG A 62 -27.35 -1.66 -1.52
N GLY A 63 -26.72 -1.08 -0.50
CA GLY A 63 -27.02 -1.38 0.89
C GLY A 63 -26.67 -2.81 1.29
N LYS A 64 -25.84 -3.52 0.51
CA LYS A 64 -25.38 -4.88 0.83
C LYS A 64 -24.31 -4.92 1.91
N MET A 65 -23.78 -3.76 2.29
CA MET A 65 -23.00 -3.57 3.51
C MET A 65 -23.89 -2.89 4.54
N ASP A 66 -24.63 -3.70 5.28
CA ASP A 66 -25.35 -3.22 6.45
C ASP A 66 -24.37 -2.89 7.58
N ASP A 67 -24.79 -2.00 8.49
CA ASP A 67 -23.98 -1.57 9.63
C ASP A 67 -23.89 -2.73 10.63
N ASP A 68 -22.97 -3.66 10.37
CA ASP A 68 -22.74 -4.90 11.13
C ASP A 68 -22.10 -4.63 12.52
N GLY A 69 -22.33 -3.44 13.09
CA GLY A 69 -21.69 -2.95 14.33
C GLY A 69 -20.19 -2.67 14.24
N ARG A 70 -19.54 -3.05 13.12
CA ARG A 70 -18.11 -2.84 12.89
C ARG A 70 -17.79 -1.35 12.80
N THR A 71 -16.69 -0.95 13.42
CA THR A 71 -16.20 0.42 13.44
C THR A 71 -14.95 0.57 12.58
N LEU A 72 -14.55 1.81 12.28
CA LEU A 72 -13.27 2.10 11.62
C LEU A 72 -12.08 1.50 12.39
N ALA A 73 -12.18 1.38 13.71
CA ALA A 73 -11.12 0.80 14.54
C ALA A 73 -10.88 -0.68 14.22
N ASP A 74 -11.91 -1.42 13.77
CA ASP A 74 -11.77 -2.82 13.37
C ASP A 74 -11.01 -2.99 12.05
N LEU A 75 -10.96 -1.94 11.22
CA LEU A 75 -10.18 -1.92 9.99
C LEU A 75 -8.69 -1.66 10.22
N PHE A 76 -8.30 -1.18 11.40
CA PHE A 76 -6.91 -0.97 11.80
C PHE A 76 -6.52 -1.91 12.93
N PRO A 77 -6.57 -3.24 12.70
CA PRO A 77 -6.17 -4.18 13.73
C PRO A 77 -4.68 -4.02 13.99
N ARG A 78 -4.22 -4.51 15.15
CA ARG A 78 -2.84 -4.36 15.63
C ARG A 78 -1.79 -4.79 14.60
N GLN A 79 -2.13 -5.72 13.70
CA GLN A 79 -1.28 -6.19 12.61
C GLN A 79 -1.00 -5.10 11.57
N ILE A 80 -1.99 -4.27 11.23
CA ILE A 80 -1.77 -3.13 10.31
C ILE A 80 -0.89 -2.09 10.99
N LEU A 81 -1.11 -1.83 12.27
CA LEU A 81 -0.23 -0.96 13.05
C LEU A 81 1.21 -1.47 13.03
N LEU A 82 1.43 -2.77 13.24
CA LEU A 82 2.75 -3.41 13.16
C LEU A 82 3.37 -3.27 11.76
N ALA A 83 2.58 -3.42 10.69
CA ALA A 83 3.06 -3.22 9.32
C ALA A 83 3.48 -1.76 9.06
N VAL A 84 2.69 -0.78 9.54
CA VAL A 84 3.03 0.65 9.44
C VAL A 84 4.28 0.99 10.23
N VAL A 85 4.42 0.45 11.45
CA VAL A 85 5.62 0.62 12.27
C VAL A 85 6.84 -0.02 11.59
N GLY A 86 6.68 -1.21 11.01
CA GLY A 86 7.72 -1.88 10.23
C GLY A 86 8.17 -1.06 9.02
N LEU A 87 7.23 -0.47 8.28
CA LEU A 87 7.55 0.45 7.18
C LEU A 87 8.33 1.67 7.70
N GLY A 88 7.91 2.25 8.82
CA GLY A 88 8.62 3.34 9.47
C GLY A 88 10.07 2.98 9.86
N LEU A 89 10.31 1.77 10.35
CA LEU A 89 11.65 1.27 10.66
C LEU A 89 12.52 1.16 9.41
N VAL A 90 11.96 0.69 8.29
CA VAL A 90 12.69 0.61 7.01
C VAL A 90 13.04 2.01 6.49
N VAL A 91 12.11 2.96 6.55
CA VAL A 91 12.38 4.36 6.16
C VAL A 91 13.47 4.97 7.06
N GLY A 92 13.37 4.76 8.38
CA GLY A 92 14.39 5.19 9.33
C GLY A 92 15.76 4.57 9.03
N TYR A 93 15.81 3.28 8.70
CA TYR A 93 17.03 2.61 8.26
C TYR A 93 17.65 3.27 7.03
N VAL A 94 16.86 3.59 6.00
CA VAL A 94 17.36 4.27 4.80
C VAL A 94 17.96 5.63 5.14
N MET A 95 17.32 6.39 6.04
CA MET A 95 17.85 7.68 6.51
C MET A 95 19.14 7.55 7.34
N LEU A 96 19.31 6.43 8.06
CA LEU A 96 20.48 6.16 8.89
C LEU A 96 21.66 5.61 8.08
N LEU A 97 21.46 5.16 6.85
CA LEU A 97 22.53 4.61 6.01
C LEU A 97 23.64 5.64 5.72
N GLU A 98 23.27 6.88 5.43
CA GLU A 98 24.23 7.94 5.13
C GLU A 98 25.09 8.34 6.35
N PRO A 99 24.53 8.62 7.55
CA PRO A 99 25.33 9.01 8.71
C PRO A 99 26.05 7.86 9.43
N LEU A 100 25.50 6.65 9.47
CA LEU A 100 26.05 5.53 10.26
C LEU A 100 26.76 4.47 9.42
N GLY A 101 26.53 4.47 8.10
CA GLY A 101 26.98 3.40 7.22
C GLY A 101 26.18 2.10 7.37
N PHE A 102 26.39 1.20 6.41
CA PHE A 102 25.59 -0.02 6.26
C PHE A 102 25.57 -0.92 7.51
N ILE A 103 26.72 -1.16 8.15
CA ILE A 103 26.83 -2.12 9.25
C ILE A 103 26.01 -1.66 10.46
N LEU A 104 26.21 -0.42 10.92
CA LEU A 104 25.55 0.11 12.11
C LEU A 104 24.05 0.31 11.88
N ALA A 105 23.66 0.81 10.70
CA ALA A 105 22.25 0.94 10.33
C ALA A 105 21.54 -0.42 10.31
N THR A 106 22.19 -1.46 9.79
CA THR A 106 21.64 -2.82 9.73
C THR A 106 21.50 -3.45 11.13
N ILE A 107 22.49 -3.26 12.01
CA ILE A 107 22.40 -3.71 13.41
C ILE A 107 21.22 -3.04 14.11
N ALA A 108 21.07 -1.72 13.97
CA ALA A 108 19.97 -0.97 14.56
C ALA A 108 18.61 -1.44 14.05
N LEU A 109 18.47 -1.67 12.73
CA LEU A 109 17.24 -2.19 12.13
C LEU A 109 16.89 -3.58 12.68
N ASN A 110 17.85 -4.51 12.72
CA ASN A 110 17.60 -5.87 13.22
C ASN A 110 17.24 -5.87 14.71
N ALA A 111 17.89 -5.04 15.53
CA ALA A 111 17.53 -4.87 16.93
C ALA A 111 16.10 -4.33 17.08
N ALA A 112 15.72 -3.32 16.30
CA ALA A 112 14.37 -2.77 16.31
C ALA A 112 13.31 -3.78 15.85
N LEU A 113 13.59 -4.57 14.81
CA LEU A 113 12.70 -5.63 14.33
C LEU A 113 12.54 -6.75 15.36
N LEU A 114 13.62 -7.16 16.04
CA LEU A 114 13.56 -8.14 17.13
C LEU A 114 12.73 -7.63 18.31
N LEU A 115 12.82 -6.35 18.66
CA LEU A 115 11.98 -5.75 19.70
C LEU A 115 10.50 -5.65 19.28
N LEU A 116 10.24 -5.44 17.98
CA LEU A 116 8.89 -5.27 17.46
C LEU A 116 8.16 -6.61 17.25
N PHE A 117 8.86 -7.62 16.72
CA PHE A 117 8.30 -8.90 16.29
C PHE A 117 8.76 -10.10 17.11
N GLY A 118 9.76 -9.94 17.99
CA GLY A 118 10.21 -11.00 18.88
C GLY A 118 9.06 -11.48 19.75
N VAL A 119 8.80 -12.79 19.68
CA VAL A 119 7.89 -13.48 20.59
C VAL A 119 8.50 -13.37 21.99
N ARG A 120 7.76 -12.81 22.94
CA ARG A 120 8.07 -12.96 24.37
C ARG A 120 7.73 -14.37 24.82
#